data_AF-A0A060STD8-F1
#
_entry.id   AF-A0A060STD8-F1
#
_cell.length_a   1.000
_cell.length_b   1.000
_cell.length_c   1.000
_cell.angle_alpha   90.00
_cell.angle_beta   90.00
_cell.angle_gamma   90.00
#
_symmetry.space_group_name_H-M   'P 1'
#
loop_
_entity.id
_entity.type
_entity.pdbx_description
1 polymer ?
#
loop_
_entity_poly.entity_id
_entity_poly.type
_entity_poly.pdbx_seq_one_letter_code
_entity_poly.pdbx_strand_id
1 'polypeptide(L)'
;MSHAPSAPSPTNTGHNPPTVDAAAAAAARQELVDVLSGHALLANVEGDDPQTQWAPWSLRYSGHQFGTFAGQLGDGRAISLLSTPHPEDQETVYELQLKGAGRTPFSRMADGLAVLRSSIREFLCSEAMHALGIPTTRALSLVSLPKLPVERERIESACVLTRVAPSFIRVGNFEAFNPPANMYFFGGGQQPAHLDGLRVLGEWTARRVLRLEGLQEGRAWGRELVLEVARRNARMVAGWQAYGFMHGVINTDKSVAVATRSPFSAMSR
;
A
#
# COMPACT_ATOMS: atom_id res chain seq x y z
N MET A 1 37.63 18.61 27.13
CA MET A 1 37.16 18.93 25.77
C MET A 1 37.46 17.74 24.90
N SER A 2 36.47 16.85 24.71
CA SER A 2 36.62 15.58 24.00
C SER A 2 36.34 15.78 22.51
N HIS A 3 37.33 15.47 21.66
CA HIS A 3 37.18 15.45 20.22
C HIS A 3 36.17 14.38 19.79
N ALA A 4 35.15 14.80 19.03
CA ALA A 4 34.28 13.88 18.30
C ALA A 4 35.06 13.25 17.13
N PRO A 5 34.92 11.94 16.85
CA PRO A 5 35.55 11.32 15.70
C PRO A 5 34.85 11.79 14.41
N SER A 6 35.65 12.15 13.41
CA SER A 6 35.21 12.52 12.06
C SER A 6 34.46 11.37 11.38
N ALA A 7 33.31 11.67 10.77
CA ALA A 7 32.55 10.73 9.97
C ALA A 7 33.42 10.16 8.82
N PRO A 8 33.33 8.86 8.51
CA PRO A 8 34.08 8.27 7.39
C PRO A 8 33.57 8.86 6.06
N SER A 9 34.50 9.30 5.22
CA SER A 9 34.22 9.70 3.84
C SER A 9 33.65 8.51 3.06
N PRO A 10 32.67 8.71 2.16
CA PRO A 10 32.10 7.63 1.37
C PRO A 10 33.20 7.05 0.47
N THR A 11 33.59 5.81 0.74
CA THR A 11 34.44 5.02 -0.15
C THR A 11 33.67 4.78 -1.44
N ASN A 12 34.15 5.38 -2.52
CA ASN A 12 33.70 5.14 -3.88
C ASN A 12 33.97 3.68 -4.24
N THR A 13 33.01 2.80 -3.99
CA THR A 13 33.01 1.43 -4.50
C THR A 13 32.86 1.53 -6.02
N GLY A 14 33.94 1.30 -6.76
CA GLY A 14 34.08 1.52 -8.20
C GLY A 14 33.19 0.68 -9.11
N HIS A 15 31.88 0.72 -8.90
CA HIS A 15 30.87 0.42 -9.89
C HIS A 15 30.63 1.71 -10.67
N ASN A 16 31.29 1.86 -11.82
CA ASN A 16 30.81 2.83 -12.80
C ASN A 16 29.37 2.40 -13.15
N PRO A 17 28.35 3.26 -12.93
CA PRO A 17 27.03 2.94 -13.44
C PRO A 17 27.14 2.76 -14.96
N PRO A 18 26.42 1.81 -15.56
CA PRO A 18 26.40 1.68 -17.01
C PRO A 18 26.10 3.06 -17.61
N THR A 19 26.85 3.45 -18.64
CA THR A 19 26.61 4.69 -19.37
C THR A 19 25.26 4.57 -20.08
N VAL A 20 24.19 4.92 -19.38
CA VAL A 20 22.85 5.01 -19.97
C VAL A 20 22.87 6.19 -20.94
N ASP A 21 22.47 5.96 -22.19
CA ASP A 21 22.27 7.02 -23.16
C ASP A 21 21.35 8.10 -22.55
N ALA A 22 21.79 9.36 -22.58
CA ALA A 22 21.08 10.48 -21.96
C ALA A 22 19.68 10.66 -22.56
N ALA A 23 19.50 10.36 -23.85
CA ALA A 23 18.20 10.43 -24.50
C ALA A 23 17.28 9.31 -24.00
N ALA A 24 17.77 8.07 -23.91
CA ALA A 24 17.04 6.95 -23.34
C ALA A 24 16.64 7.19 -21.87
N ALA A 25 17.54 7.75 -21.06
CA ALA A 25 17.25 8.10 -19.67
C ALA A 25 16.17 9.19 -19.55
N ALA A 26 16.19 10.19 -20.43
CA ALA A 26 15.17 11.24 -20.47
C ALA A 26 13.79 10.68 -20.86
N ALA A 27 13.75 9.79 -21.86
CA ALA A 27 12.52 9.13 -22.29
C ALA A 27 11.91 8.26 -21.16
N ALA A 28 12.73 7.42 -20.53
CA ALA A 28 12.28 6.58 -19.41
C ALA A 28 11.77 7.41 -18.22
N ARG A 29 12.41 8.56 -17.94
CA ARG A 29 11.94 9.49 -16.90
C ARG A 29 10.58 10.10 -17.25
N GLN A 30 10.37 10.47 -18.51
CA GLN A 30 9.09 11.04 -18.95
C GLN A 30 7.97 9.99 -18.83
N GLU A 31 8.24 8.76 -19.28
CA GLU A 31 7.30 7.64 -19.17
C GLU A 31 6.93 7.36 -17.70
N LEU A 32 7.93 7.38 -16.80
CA LEU A 32 7.68 7.28 -15.36
C LEU A 32 6.78 8.42 -14.85
N VAL A 33 7.02 9.67 -15.28
CA VAL A 33 6.17 10.81 -14.90
C VAL A 33 4.75 10.62 -15.40
N ASP A 34 4.56 10.18 -16.64
CA ASP A 34 3.24 9.98 -17.24
C ASP A 34 2.45 8.89 -16.51
N VAL A 35 3.11 7.80 -16.12
CA VAL A 35 2.50 6.74 -15.30
C VAL A 35 2.16 7.24 -13.89
N LEU A 36 3.13 7.84 -13.18
CA LEU A 36 2.94 8.24 -11.79
C LEU A 36 1.97 9.43 -11.61
N SER A 37 1.72 10.17 -12.68
CA SER A 37 0.72 11.23 -12.74
C SER A 37 -0.68 10.74 -13.16
N GLY A 38 -0.80 9.47 -13.57
CA GLY A 38 -2.04 8.88 -14.06
C GLY A 38 -2.41 9.28 -15.49
N HIS A 39 -1.50 9.89 -16.26
CA HIS A 39 -1.71 10.20 -17.68
C HIS A 39 -1.53 8.97 -18.58
N ALA A 40 -0.69 8.02 -18.16
CA ALA A 40 -0.48 6.75 -18.83
C ALA A 40 -0.81 5.58 -17.89
N LEU A 41 -1.37 4.52 -18.46
CA LEU A 41 -1.68 3.28 -17.75
C LEU A 41 -0.67 2.21 -18.18
N LEU A 42 0.04 1.63 -17.23
CA LEU A 42 0.78 0.40 -17.51
C LEU A 42 -0.18 -0.78 -17.43
N ALA A 43 -0.27 -1.56 -18.51
CA ALA A 43 -1.04 -2.79 -18.56
C ALA A 43 -0.49 -3.68 -19.69
N ASN A 44 -0.62 -5.00 -19.53
CA ASN A 44 -0.45 -5.97 -20.60
C ASN A 44 -1.79 -6.70 -20.78
N VAL A 45 -2.73 -6.09 -21.49
CA VAL A 45 -4.09 -6.65 -21.68
C VAL A 45 -4.29 -7.31 -23.04
N GLU A 46 -3.42 -7.02 -24.01
CA GLU A 46 -3.51 -7.51 -25.40
C GLU A 46 -2.51 -8.63 -25.71
N GLY A 47 -1.71 -9.08 -24.72
CA GLY A 47 -0.73 -10.14 -24.93
C GLY A 47 -1.37 -11.48 -25.31
N ASP A 48 -0.77 -12.19 -26.28
CA ASP A 48 -1.29 -13.48 -26.76
C ASP A 48 -1.26 -14.60 -25.71
N ASP A 49 -0.42 -14.46 -24.66
CA ASP A 49 -0.34 -15.41 -23.54
C ASP A 49 -1.09 -14.89 -22.31
N PRO A 50 -2.24 -15.50 -21.94
CA PRO A 50 -3.02 -15.15 -20.75
C PRO A 50 -2.21 -15.20 -19.44
N GLN A 51 -1.11 -15.96 -19.36
CA GLN A 51 -0.28 -16.04 -18.16
C GLN A 51 0.58 -14.78 -17.95
N THR A 52 0.81 -14.01 -19.02
CA THR A 52 1.58 -12.76 -18.96
C THR A 52 0.68 -11.53 -18.90
N GLN A 53 -0.64 -11.71 -19.06
CA GLN A 53 -1.59 -10.61 -19.04
C GLN A 53 -1.74 -10.05 -17.62
N TRP A 54 -1.78 -8.73 -17.52
CA TRP A 54 -2.02 -8.03 -16.26
C TRP A 54 -2.62 -6.65 -16.52
N ALA A 55 -3.40 -6.17 -15.56
CA ALA A 55 -3.98 -4.84 -15.58
C ALA A 55 -3.99 -4.26 -14.16
N PRO A 56 -4.00 -2.93 -14.03
CA PRO A 56 -4.21 -2.26 -12.76
C PRO A 56 -5.54 -2.67 -12.12
N TRP A 57 -5.58 -2.69 -10.79
CA TRP A 57 -6.75 -3.12 -10.02
C TRP A 57 -7.08 -2.16 -8.89
N SER A 58 -8.29 -2.29 -8.35
CA SER A 58 -8.72 -1.66 -7.12
C SER A 58 -9.29 -2.73 -6.20
N LEU A 59 -8.94 -2.72 -4.91
CA LEU A 59 -9.37 -3.76 -3.99
C LEU A 59 -10.78 -3.47 -3.47
N ARG A 60 -11.63 -4.51 -3.48
CA ARG A 60 -12.83 -4.57 -2.66
C ARG A 60 -12.43 -4.93 -1.23
N TYR A 61 -12.99 -4.23 -0.25
CA TYR A 61 -12.91 -4.60 1.17
C TYR A 61 -14.15 -4.10 1.90
N SER A 62 -14.31 -4.45 3.17
CA SER A 62 -15.33 -3.90 4.06
C SER A 62 -14.64 -3.27 5.26
N GLY A 63 -15.40 -2.86 6.28
CA GLY A 63 -14.77 -2.33 7.49
C GLY A 63 -15.76 -1.94 8.58
N HIS A 64 -15.33 -2.03 9.83
CA HIS A 64 -15.92 -1.34 10.95
C HIS A 64 -15.35 0.08 11.02
N GLN A 65 -16.21 1.07 10.80
CA GLN A 65 -15.89 2.48 10.93
C GLN A 65 -16.46 3.00 12.24
N PHE A 66 -15.58 3.49 13.12
CA PHE A 66 -15.97 3.98 14.45
C PHE A 66 -16.83 2.98 15.24
N GLY A 67 -16.49 1.69 15.16
CA GLY A 67 -17.18 0.60 15.87
C GLY A 67 -18.38 -0.01 15.16
N THR A 68 -18.87 0.59 14.06
CA THR A 68 -20.03 0.09 13.31
C THR A 68 -19.59 -0.44 11.95
N PHE A 69 -20.08 -1.62 11.56
CA PHE A 69 -19.82 -2.15 10.22
C PHE A 69 -20.39 -1.21 9.16
N ALA A 70 -19.57 -0.82 8.20
CA ALA A 70 -19.89 0.16 7.16
C ALA A 70 -20.24 -0.47 5.80
N GLY A 71 -20.44 -1.79 5.78
CA GLY A 71 -20.76 -2.56 4.58
C GLY A 71 -19.59 -2.61 3.61
N GLN A 72 -19.91 -2.78 2.32
CA GLN A 72 -18.89 -2.85 1.27
C GLN A 72 -18.22 -1.49 1.07
N LEU A 73 -16.91 -1.46 1.25
CA LEU A 73 -15.97 -0.39 0.95
C LEU A 73 -15.04 -0.84 -0.20
N GLY A 74 -14.01 -0.08 -0.46
CA GLY A 74 -12.98 -0.47 -1.40
C GLY A 74 -12.08 0.71 -1.70
N ASP A 75 -11.13 0.48 -2.60
CA ASP A 75 -10.22 1.50 -3.07
C ASP A 75 -10.96 2.52 -3.94
N GLY A 76 -11.75 3.40 -3.30
CA GLY A 76 -12.61 4.36 -3.97
C GLY A 76 -11.89 5.57 -4.58
N ARG A 77 -10.58 5.69 -4.36
CA ARG A 77 -9.70 6.70 -4.96
C ARG A 77 -8.27 6.20 -5.10
N ALA A 78 -8.09 4.89 -5.12
CA ALA A 78 -6.79 4.25 -5.18
C ALA A 78 -6.79 3.16 -6.24
N ILE A 79 -5.70 3.06 -6.98
CA ILE A 79 -5.54 2.10 -8.07
C ILE A 79 -4.14 1.52 -7.93
N SER A 80 -4.05 0.21 -7.68
CA SER A 80 -2.80 -0.52 -7.70
C SER A 80 -2.40 -0.78 -9.16
N LEU A 81 -1.21 -0.33 -9.55
CA LEU A 81 -0.71 -0.43 -10.91
C LEU A 81 -0.16 -1.82 -11.18
N LEU A 82 0.75 -2.26 -10.33
CA LEU A 82 1.46 -3.53 -10.43
C LEU A 82 2.05 -3.91 -9.08
N SER A 83 2.35 -5.20 -8.94
CA SER A 83 3.13 -5.75 -7.84
C SER A 83 4.35 -6.42 -8.44
N THR A 84 5.54 -5.94 -8.10
CA THR A 84 6.81 -6.39 -8.67
C THR A 84 7.80 -6.77 -7.59
N PRO A 85 8.61 -7.83 -7.78
CA PRO A 85 9.79 -8.05 -6.94
C PRO A 85 10.82 -6.93 -7.11
N HIS A 86 11.68 -6.77 -6.12
CA HIS A 86 12.87 -5.93 -6.18
C HIS A 86 13.87 -6.58 -7.16
N PRO A 87 14.57 -5.80 -8.00
CA PRO A 87 15.47 -6.36 -9.01
C PRO A 87 16.59 -7.24 -8.44
N GLU A 88 17.08 -6.91 -7.25
CA GLU A 88 18.20 -7.62 -6.59
C GLU A 88 17.73 -8.62 -5.53
N ASP A 89 16.47 -8.54 -5.12
CA ASP A 89 15.90 -9.38 -4.07
C ASP A 89 14.48 -9.78 -4.47
N GLN A 90 14.34 -10.98 -5.04
CA GLN A 90 13.03 -11.50 -5.46
C GLN A 90 12.08 -11.70 -4.27
N GLU A 91 12.64 -11.80 -3.06
CA GLU A 91 11.91 -11.85 -1.81
C GLU A 91 11.54 -10.44 -1.32
N THR A 92 11.91 -9.34 -1.95
CA THR A 92 11.31 -8.04 -1.61
C THR A 92 10.28 -7.70 -2.67
N VAL A 93 9.01 -7.54 -2.30
CA VAL A 93 7.94 -7.21 -3.25
C VAL A 93 7.44 -5.80 -2.97
N TYR A 94 7.14 -5.06 -4.03
CA TYR A 94 6.55 -3.74 -3.99
C TYR A 94 5.29 -3.70 -4.84
N GLU A 95 4.17 -3.40 -4.19
CA GLU A 95 2.94 -2.97 -4.82
C GLU A 95 2.95 -1.44 -4.94
N LEU A 96 2.77 -0.92 -6.16
CA LEU A 96 2.67 0.49 -6.44
C LEU A 96 1.19 0.87 -6.57
N GLN A 97 0.76 1.86 -5.79
CA GLN A 97 -0.63 2.30 -5.77
C GLN A 97 -0.74 3.81 -5.96
N LEU A 98 -1.45 4.24 -7.01
CA LEU A 98 -1.79 5.64 -7.21
C LEU A 98 -3.00 6.00 -6.39
N LYS A 99 -2.91 7.07 -5.59
CA LYS A 99 -4.01 7.66 -4.84
C LYS A 99 -4.40 9.00 -5.45
N GLY A 100 -5.67 9.13 -5.81
CA GLY A 100 -6.21 10.33 -6.46
C GLY A 100 -6.18 10.31 -7.99
N ALA A 101 -5.87 9.17 -8.60
CA ALA A 101 -5.80 9.02 -10.06
C ALA A 101 -7.17 8.90 -10.74
N GLY A 102 -8.28 8.93 -9.99
CA GLY A 102 -9.63 8.91 -10.56
C GLY A 102 -10.57 7.94 -9.87
N ARG A 103 -11.77 7.80 -10.44
CA ARG A 103 -12.83 6.95 -9.92
C ARG A 103 -12.55 5.48 -10.17
N THR A 104 -13.05 4.65 -9.27
CA THR A 104 -13.08 3.19 -9.37
C THR A 104 -14.51 2.71 -9.12
N PRO A 105 -14.82 1.41 -9.33
CA PRO A 105 -16.11 0.83 -8.95
C PRO A 105 -16.45 1.03 -7.46
N PHE A 106 -15.46 1.35 -6.62
CA PHE A 106 -15.60 1.52 -5.18
C PHE A 106 -15.67 3.00 -4.74
N SER A 107 -15.68 3.96 -5.68
CA SER A 107 -15.76 5.39 -5.35
C SER A 107 -17.09 5.79 -4.70
N ARG A 108 -18.13 4.95 -4.80
CA ARG A 108 -19.50 5.30 -4.39
C ARG A 108 -19.89 6.64 -5.05
N MET A 109 -20.29 7.63 -4.24
CA MET A 109 -20.67 8.98 -4.69
C MET A 109 -19.49 9.96 -4.78
N ALA A 110 -18.26 9.53 -4.49
CA ALA A 110 -17.08 10.39 -4.49
C ALA A 110 -16.43 10.51 -5.89
N ASP A 111 -15.61 11.55 -6.03
CA ASP A 111 -14.90 11.91 -7.27
C ASP A 111 -13.65 11.06 -7.57
N GLY A 112 -13.17 10.27 -6.62
CA GLY A 112 -11.95 9.47 -6.79
C GLY A 112 -10.65 10.29 -6.77
N LEU A 113 -10.71 11.58 -6.44
CA LEU A 113 -9.57 12.49 -6.47
C LEU A 113 -8.97 12.72 -5.07
N ALA A 114 -7.68 13.03 -5.05
CA ALA A 114 -6.95 13.47 -3.87
C ALA A 114 -6.56 14.95 -4.00
N VAL A 115 -6.46 15.65 -2.87
CA VAL A 115 -6.10 17.08 -2.83
C VAL A 115 -4.70 17.25 -2.27
N LEU A 116 -4.00 18.29 -2.74
CA LEU A 116 -2.59 18.50 -2.44
C LEU A 116 -2.31 18.59 -0.92
N ARG A 117 -3.17 19.28 -0.16
CA ARG A 117 -3.04 19.45 1.30
C ARG A 117 -2.96 18.12 2.05
N SER A 118 -3.86 17.17 1.75
CA SER A 118 -3.88 15.88 2.45
C SER A 118 -2.77 14.95 1.97
N SER A 119 -2.44 14.98 0.68
CA SER A 119 -1.38 14.15 0.11
C SER A 119 0.03 14.59 0.55
N ILE A 120 0.29 15.89 0.72
CA ILE A 120 1.55 16.37 1.33
C ILE A 120 1.72 15.81 2.74
N ARG A 121 0.66 15.88 3.57
CA ARG A 121 0.69 15.35 4.94
C ARG A 121 0.96 13.84 4.95
N GLU A 122 0.33 13.10 4.06
CA GLU A 122 0.54 11.65 3.94
C GLU A 122 1.96 11.34 3.49
N PHE A 123 2.48 12.02 2.46
CA PHE A 123 3.86 11.86 2.00
C PHE A 123 4.85 12.08 3.15
N LEU A 124 4.77 13.24 3.81
CA LEU A 124 5.67 13.59 4.91
C LEU A 124 5.55 12.64 6.09
N CYS A 125 4.32 12.27 6.47
CA CYS A 125 4.10 11.34 7.59
C CYS A 125 4.63 9.94 7.28
N SER A 126 4.40 9.43 6.06
CA SER A 126 4.91 8.13 5.62
C SER A 126 6.42 8.05 5.71
N GLU A 127 7.12 9.05 5.18
CA GLU A 127 8.59 9.04 5.16
C GLU A 127 9.18 9.36 6.55
N ALA A 128 8.54 10.21 7.35
CA ALA A 128 8.93 10.45 8.74
C ALA A 128 8.79 9.17 9.59
N MET A 129 7.67 8.44 9.47
CA MET A 129 7.49 7.16 10.18
C MET A 129 8.57 6.15 9.80
N HIS A 130 8.89 6.07 8.50
CA HIS A 130 9.94 5.19 8.02
C HIS A 130 11.31 5.58 8.61
N ALA A 131 11.65 6.88 8.61
CA ALA A 131 12.88 7.38 9.21
C ALA A 131 12.97 7.13 10.73
N LEU A 132 11.83 7.10 11.43
CA LEU A 132 11.73 6.72 12.85
C LEU A 132 11.78 5.20 13.09
N GLY A 133 11.88 4.38 12.04
CA GLY A 133 11.84 2.92 12.14
C GLY A 133 10.46 2.36 12.49
N ILE A 134 9.40 3.16 12.37
CA ILE A 134 8.02 2.74 12.61
C ILE A 134 7.46 2.14 11.31
N PRO A 135 6.91 0.91 11.34
CA PRO A 135 6.23 0.28 10.21
C PRO A 135 5.21 1.21 9.54
N THR A 136 5.33 1.39 8.22
CA THR A 136 4.49 2.32 7.45
C THR A 136 4.50 1.98 5.97
N THR A 137 3.52 2.47 5.21
CA THR A 137 3.60 2.53 3.75
C THR A 137 4.52 3.67 3.34
N ARG A 138 5.25 3.50 2.24
CA ARG A 138 6.15 4.51 1.68
C ARG A 138 5.44 5.41 0.68
N ALA A 139 5.97 6.61 0.49
CA ALA A 139 5.51 7.56 -0.51
C ALA A 139 6.62 7.77 -1.57
N LEU A 140 6.36 7.36 -2.81
CA LEU A 140 7.33 7.41 -3.89
C LEU A 140 7.31 8.74 -4.63
N SER A 141 6.13 9.27 -4.94
CA SER A 141 5.97 10.52 -5.68
C SER A 141 4.70 11.26 -5.32
N LEU A 142 4.73 12.57 -5.51
CA LEU A 142 3.56 13.45 -5.38
C LEU A 142 3.51 14.39 -6.59
N VAL A 143 2.53 14.18 -7.46
CA VAL A 143 2.33 14.99 -8.67
C VAL A 143 1.19 15.96 -8.45
N SER A 144 1.48 17.26 -8.56
CA SER A 144 0.46 18.31 -8.47
C SER A 144 -0.29 18.46 -9.79
N LEU A 145 -1.62 18.59 -9.72
CA LEU A 145 -2.50 18.84 -10.86
C LEU A 145 -3.26 20.17 -10.65
N PRO A 146 -2.57 21.33 -10.72
CA PRO A 146 -3.12 22.62 -10.27
C PRO A 146 -4.31 23.10 -11.11
N LYS A 147 -4.43 22.64 -12.36
CA LYS A 147 -5.53 22.99 -13.27
C LYS A 147 -6.82 22.19 -13.03
N LEU A 148 -6.77 21.16 -12.18
CA LEU A 148 -7.91 20.32 -11.85
C LEU A 148 -8.45 20.71 -10.46
N PRO A 149 -9.54 21.50 -10.39
CA PRO A 149 -10.15 21.87 -9.11
C PRO A 149 -10.91 20.69 -8.51
N VAL A 150 -10.86 20.59 -7.19
CA VAL A 150 -11.56 19.55 -6.41
C VAL A 150 -12.36 20.23 -5.31
N GLU A 151 -13.66 19.96 -5.27
CA GLU A 151 -14.56 20.51 -4.26
C GLU A 151 -14.45 19.71 -2.95
N ARG A 152 -14.06 20.40 -1.87
CA ARG A 152 -14.09 19.91 -0.48
C ARG A 152 -14.83 20.95 0.36
N GLU A 153 -14.36 21.25 1.57
CA GLU A 153 -14.87 22.41 2.31
C GLU A 153 -14.56 23.74 1.59
N ARG A 154 -13.54 23.71 0.71
CA ARG A 154 -13.17 24.77 -0.23
C ARG A 154 -12.70 24.12 -1.53
N ILE A 155 -12.59 24.91 -2.59
CA ILE A 155 -11.94 24.45 -3.82
C ILE A 155 -10.44 24.28 -3.54
N GLU A 156 -9.92 23.10 -3.83
CA GLU A 156 -8.50 22.76 -3.67
C GLU A 156 -7.93 22.19 -4.99
N SER A 157 -6.60 22.20 -5.13
CA SER A 157 -5.94 21.58 -6.28
C SER A 157 -5.81 20.07 -6.11
N ALA A 158 -6.12 19.33 -7.19
CA ALA A 158 -5.90 17.90 -7.24
C ALA A 158 -4.41 17.54 -7.20
N CYS A 159 -4.13 16.28 -6.86
CA CYS A 159 -2.81 15.67 -6.98
C CYS A 159 -2.94 14.15 -7.08
N VAL A 160 -1.87 13.50 -7.53
CA VAL A 160 -1.69 12.05 -7.47
C VAL A 160 -0.53 11.73 -6.53
N LEU A 161 -0.77 10.89 -5.54
CA LEU A 161 0.24 10.37 -4.61
C LEU A 161 0.52 8.90 -4.95
N THR A 162 1.77 8.57 -5.26
CA THR A 162 2.17 7.16 -5.42
C THR A 162 2.62 6.60 -4.10
N ARG A 163 1.88 5.59 -3.63
CA ARG A 163 2.16 4.83 -2.42
C ARG A 163 2.87 3.54 -2.79
N VAL A 164 3.77 3.10 -1.93
CA VAL A 164 4.50 1.84 -2.10
C VAL A 164 4.43 1.02 -0.82
N ALA A 165 4.07 -0.24 -0.94
CA ALA A 165 4.04 -1.18 0.17
C ALA A 165 4.21 -2.62 -0.35
N PRO A 166 4.66 -3.58 0.48
CA PRO A 166 4.63 -4.99 0.10
C PRO A 166 3.23 -5.54 -0.17
N SER A 167 2.20 -4.94 0.43
CA SER A 167 0.80 -5.23 0.17
C SER A 167 -0.10 -4.13 0.73
N PHE A 168 -1.24 -3.89 0.08
CA PHE A 168 -2.32 -3.02 0.59
C PHE A 168 -3.49 -3.78 1.23
N ILE A 169 -3.34 -5.07 1.55
CA ILE A 169 -4.35 -5.86 2.28
C ILE A 169 -4.56 -5.32 3.69
N ARG A 170 -5.84 -5.19 4.07
CA ARG A 170 -6.32 -4.75 5.37
C ARG A 170 -7.11 -5.86 6.05
N VAL A 171 -7.38 -5.69 7.35
CA VAL A 171 -8.36 -6.51 8.08
C VAL A 171 -9.71 -6.49 7.36
N GLY A 172 -10.11 -5.32 6.84
CA GLY A 172 -11.31 -5.15 6.04
C GLY A 172 -11.45 -6.06 4.81
N ASN A 173 -10.34 -6.53 4.21
CA ASN A 173 -10.42 -7.48 3.10
C ASN A 173 -10.95 -8.84 3.56
N PHE A 174 -10.59 -9.28 4.77
CA PHE A 174 -11.09 -10.51 5.37
C PHE A 174 -12.56 -10.37 5.78
N GLU A 175 -12.94 -9.22 6.36
CA GLU A 175 -14.32 -8.90 6.72
C GLU A 175 -15.25 -8.85 5.49
N ALA A 176 -14.73 -8.53 4.30
CA ALA A 176 -15.51 -8.58 3.06
C ALA A 176 -15.85 -10.01 2.60
N PHE A 177 -15.08 -11.02 3.01
CA PHE A 177 -15.39 -12.42 2.73
C PHE A 177 -16.20 -13.09 3.84
N ASN A 178 -16.22 -12.53 5.04
CA ASN A 178 -17.03 -13.05 6.15
C ASN A 178 -17.63 -11.89 6.97
N PRO A 179 -18.63 -11.17 6.41
CA PRO A 179 -19.26 -10.04 7.10
C PRO A 179 -20.17 -10.50 8.25
N PRO A 180 -20.54 -9.61 9.18
CA PRO A 180 -21.49 -9.91 10.25
C PRO A 180 -22.85 -10.43 9.73
N ALA A 181 -23.39 -11.47 10.37
CA ALA A 181 -24.56 -12.22 9.89
C ALA A 181 -25.93 -11.52 10.08
N ASN A 182 -26.00 -10.39 10.79
CA ASN A 182 -27.27 -9.76 11.18
C ASN A 182 -27.23 -8.23 11.02
N MET A 183 -26.78 -7.72 9.87
CA MET A 183 -26.65 -6.29 9.65
C MET A 183 -27.47 -5.82 8.45
N TYR A 184 -28.43 -4.94 8.73
CA TYR A 184 -29.30 -4.32 7.74
C TYR A 184 -28.68 -3.02 7.25
N PHE A 185 -28.45 -2.87 5.94
CA PHE A 185 -27.97 -1.63 5.34
C PHE A 185 -29.08 -0.98 4.51
N PHE A 186 -29.25 0.33 4.69
CA PHE A 186 -29.97 1.14 3.73
C PHE A 186 -29.12 1.25 2.44
N GLY A 187 -29.57 0.61 1.36
CA GLY A 187 -28.99 0.79 0.02
C GLY A 187 -27.93 -0.24 -0.42
N GLY A 188 -27.78 -1.37 0.27
CA GLY A 188 -26.89 -2.45 -0.17
C GLY A 188 -27.23 -3.77 0.50
N GLY A 189 -27.40 -4.84 -0.28
CA GLY A 189 -27.77 -6.16 0.24
C GLY A 189 -26.70 -6.75 1.16
N GLN A 190 -27.14 -7.58 2.11
CA GLN A 190 -26.26 -8.42 2.92
C GLN A 190 -25.43 -9.32 2.01
N GLN A 191 -24.10 -9.26 2.11
CA GLN A 191 -23.24 -10.20 1.37
C GLN A 191 -23.15 -11.50 2.17
N PRO A 192 -23.42 -12.66 1.55
CA PRO A 192 -23.22 -13.93 2.23
C PRO A 192 -21.74 -14.16 2.49
N ALA A 193 -21.42 -14.93 3.54
CA ALA A 193 -20.06 -15.38 3.78
C ALA A 193 -19.56 -16.22 2.58
N HIS A 194 -18.32 -15.99 2.18
CA HIS A 194 -17.65 -16.67 1.09
C HIS A 194 -16.34 -17.28 1.61
N LEU A 195 -16.48 -18.43 2.26
CA LEU A 195 -15.42 -19.08 3.04
C LEU A 195 -14.24 -19.55 2.18
N ASP A 196 -14.48 -19.98 0.95
CA ASP A 196 -13.40 -20.35 0.03
C ASP A 196 -12.54 -19.14 -0.35
N GLY A 197 -13.16 -17.98 -0.60
CA GLY A 197 -12.42 -16.75 -0.83
C GLY A 197 -11.64 -16.30 0.40
N LEU A 198 -12.21 -16.45 1.61
CA LEU A 198 -11.50 -16.21 2.86
C LEU A 198 -10.28 -17.12 3.02
N ARG A 199 -10.43 -18.41 2.67
CA ARG A 199 -9.34 -19.39 2.68
C ARG A 199 -8.23 -18.99 1.71
N VAL A 200 -8.56 -18.68 0.47
CA VAL A 200 -7.60 -18.26 -0.57
C VAL A 200 -6.87 -16.98 -0.14
N LEU A 201 -7.60 -15.98 0.34
CA LEU A 201 -7.01 -14.73 0.84
C LEU A 201 -6.05 -14.97 2.01
N GLY A 202 -6.44 -15.84 2.95
CA GLY A 202 -5.65 -16.19 4.10
C GLY A 202 -4.37 -16.94 3.75
N GLU A 203 -4.47 -17.97 2.91
CA GLU A 203 -3.30 -18.71 2.39
C GLU A 203 -2.35 -17.78 1.63
N TRP A 204 -2.88 -16.90 0.78
CA TRP A 204 -2.09 -15.90 0.05
C TRP A 204 -1.37 -14.94 1.00
N THR A 205 -2.10 -14.37 1.95
CA THR A 205 -1.54 -13.42 2.93
C THR A 205 -0.47 -14.08 3.78
N ALA A 206 -0.74 -15.29 4.27
CA ALA A 206 0.19 -16.02 5.13
C ALA A 206 1.48 -16.40 4.39
N ARG A 207 1.38 -16.87 3.14
CA ARG A 207 2.53 -17.38 2.36
C ARG A 207 3.29 -16.29 1.61
N ARG A 208 2.60 -15.35 0.96
CA ARG A 208 3.24 -14.36 0.07
C ARG A 208 3.55 -13.04 0.77
N VAL A 209 2.71 -12.63 1.71
CA VAL A 209 2.80 -11.30 2.33
C VAL A 209 3.51 -11.34 3.67
N LEU A 210 3.07 -12.22 4.57
CA LEU A 210 3.70 -12.39 5.89
C LEU A 210 4.87 -13.35 5.85
N ARG A 211 4.85 -14.29 4.90
CA ARG A 211 5.86 -15.32 4.66
C ARG A 211 6.14 -16.14 5.91
N LEU A 212 5.07 -16.67 6.47
CA LEU A 212 5.16 -17.52 7.65
C LEU A 212 5.81 -18.84 7.26
N GLU A 213 6.83 -19.22 8.03
CA GLU A 213 7.51 -20.49 7.91
C GLU A 213 6.68 -21.64 8.50
N GLY A 214 6.92 -22.87 8.06
CA GLY A 214 6.28 -24.06 8.62
C GLY A 214 4.81 -24.26 8.23
N LEU A 215 4.27 -23.46 7.32
CA LEU A 215 2.92 -23.66 6.79
C LEU A 215 2.89 -24.85 5.82
N GLN A 216 2.35 -25.98 6.29
CA GLN A 216 2.09 -27.14 5.44
C GLN A 216 0.81 -26.96 4.63
N GLU A 217 0.80 -27.49 3.40
CA GLU A 217 -0.39 -27.52 2.57
C GLU A 217 -1.51 -28.35 3.23
N GLY A 218 -2.75 -27.86 3.16
CA GLY A 218 -3.91 -28.50 3.80
C GLY A 218 -4.00 -28.34 5.32
N ARG A 219 -3.03 -27.69 5.99
CA ARG A 219 -3.12 -27.37 7.43
C ARG A 219 -3.77 -26.01 7.69
N ALA A 220 -4.36 -25.86 8.87
CA ALA A 220 -4.92 -24.59 9.32
C ALA A 220 -3.82 -23.52 9.49
N TRP A 221 -3.94 -22.41 8.77
CA TRP A 221 -3.02 -21.26 8.82
C TRP A 221 -3.53 -20.12 9.72
N GLY A 222 -4.81 -20.13 10.09
CA GLY A 222 -5.50 -18.99 10.71
C GLY A 222 -4.87 -18.53 12.03
N ARG A 223 -4.47 -19.47 12.88
CA ARG A 223 -3.80 -19.17 14.16
C ARG A 223 -2.50 -18.40 13.94
N GLU A 224 -1.61 -18.93 13.09
CA GLU A 224 -0.30 -18.31 12.85
C GLU A 224 -0.43 -16.95 12.18
N LEU A 225 -1.37 -16.83 11.22
CA LEU A 225 -1.67 -15.54 10.59
C LEU A 225 -2.10 -14.51 11.64
N VAL A 226 -3.13 -14.81 12.44
CA VAL A 226 -3.67 -13.85 13.43
C VAL A 226 -2.61 -13.45 14.46
N LEU A 227 -1.83 -14.41 14.96
CA LEU A 227 -0.78 -14.13 15.94
C LEU A 227 0.33 -13.24 15.36
N GLU A 228 0.75 -13.47 14.11
CA GLU A 228 1.77 -12.62 13.49
C GLU A 228 1.24 -11.22 13.18
N VAL A 229 0.01 -11.11 12.66
CA VAL A 229 -0.66 -9.82 12.42
C VAL A 229 -0.75 -9.04 13.73
N ALA A 230 -1.17 -9.68 14.83
CA ALA A 230 -1.26 -9.07 16.14
C ALA A 230 0.12 -8.60 16.65
N ARG A 231 1.15 -9.44 16.52
CA ARG A 231 2.53 -9.10 16.92
C ARG A 231 3.08 -7.90 16.17
N ARG A 232 2.87 -7.85 14.84
CA ARG A 232 3.33 -6.73 14.02
C ARG A 232 2.59 -5.43 14.35
N ASN A 233 1.26 -5.50 14.52
CA ASN A 233 0.46 -4.34 14.93
C ASN A 233 0.84 -3.84 16.32
N ALA A 234 1.08 -4.73 17.29
CA ALA A 234 1.52 -4.34 18.63
C ALA A 234 2.84 -3.56 18.59
N ARG A 235 3.81 -3.97 17.77
CA ARG A 235 5.08 -3.24 17.59
C ARG A 235 4.87 -1.86 16.96
N MET A 236 4.04 -1.77 15.92
CA MET A 236 3.72 -0.52 15.26
C MET A 236 3.04 0.47 16.21
N VAL A 237 2.01 0.00 16.93
CA VAL A 237 1.28 0.81 17.92
C VAL A 237 2.19 1.22 19.07
N ALA A 238 3.08 0.35 19.55
CA ALA A 238 4.08 0.71 20.56
C ALA A 238 4.99 1.86 20.08
N GLY A 239 5.43 1.82 18.81
CA GLY A 239 6.14 2.93 18.18
C GLY A 239 5.32 4.22 18.16
N TRP A 240 4.04 4.13 17.82
CA TRP A 240 3.15 5.30 17.85
C TRP A 240 3.05 5.90 19.26
N GLN A 241 2.88 5.07 20.29
CA GLN A 241 2.80 5.55 21.67
C GLN A 241 4.12 6.18 22.11
N ALA A 242 5.26 5.57 21.80
CA ALA A 242 6.59 6.05 22.20
C ALA A 242 6.93 7.42 21.59
N TYR A 243 6.48 7.68 20.36
CA TYR A 243 6.75 8.93 19.63
C TYR A 243 5.57 9.92 19.64
N GLY A 244 4.51 9.64 20.41
CA GLY A 244 3.35 10.52 20.54
C GLY A 244 2.54 10.69 19.24
N PHE A 245 2.55 9.68 18.36
CA PHE A 245 1.79 9.72 17.12
C PHE A 245 0.33 9.33 17.32
N MET A 246 -0.57 10.17 16.79
CA MET A 246 -2.02 9.95 16.82
C MET A 246 -2.53 9.73 15.38
N HIS A 247 -2.89 8.48 15.07
CA HIS A 247 -3.40 8.11 13.73
C HIS A 247 -4.76 8.76 13.42
N GLY A 248 -5.60 8.98 14.44
CA GLY A 248 -6.91 9.64 14.33
C GLY A 248 -8.05 8.76 13.79
N VAL A 249 -7.79 7.79 12.91
CA VAL A 249 -8.83 6.90 12.35
C VAL A 249 -8.36 5.45 12.27
N ILE A 250 -8.56 4.66 13.33
CA ILE A 250 -8.15 3.23 13.39
C ILE A 250 -9.37 2.35 13.09
N ASN A 251 -9.89 2.45 11.87
CA ASN A 251 -10.94 1.56 11.37
C ASN A 251 -10.33 0.28 10.80
N THR A 252 -11.07 -0.82 10.75
CA THR A 252 -10.54 -2.11 10.24
C THR A 252 -10.21 -2.07 8.74
N ASP A 253 -10.79 -1.13 7.98
CA ASP A 253 -10.43 -0.86 6.58
C ASP A 253 -9.12 -0.06 6.41
N LYS A 254 -8.57 0.45 7.51
CA LYS A 254 -7.28 1.17 7.59
C LYS A 254 -6.20 0.36 8.30
N SER A 255 -6.59 -0.55 9.19
CA SER A 255 -5.68 -1.47 9.85
C SER A 255 -5.06 -2.43 8.83
N VAL A 256 -3.76 -2.29 8.62
CA VAL A 256 -3.02 -3.13 7.68
C VAL A 256 -2.93 -4.55 8.28
N ALA A 257 -3.23 -5.57 7.48
CA ALA A 257 -2.93 -6.95 7.84
C ALA A 257 -1.40 -7.20 7.93
N VAL A 258 -0.60 -6.20 7.57
CA VAL A 258 0.85 -6.23 7.44
C VAL A 258 1.40 -4.95 8.03
N ALA A 259 1.61 -4.89 9.34
CA ALA A 259 2.52 -3.88 9.87
C ALA A 259 3.94 -4.29 9.46
N THR A 260 4.48 -3.68 8.41
CA THR A 260 5.74 -4.09 7.78
C THR A 260 6.93 -3.87 8.71
N ARG A 261 7.60 -4.95 9.11
CA ARG A 261 9.04 -4.89 9.35
C ARG A 261 9.66 -5.01 7.96
N SER A 262 10.36 -3.98 7.47
CA SER A 262 11.36 -4.22 6.44
C SER A 262 12.64 -4.60 7.19
N PRO A 263 13.13 -5.85 7.11
CA PRO A 263 14.50 -6.14 7.46
C PRO A 263 15.34 -5.81 6.22
N PHE A 264 16.00 -4.66 6.19
CA PHE A 264 17.22 -4.58 5.39
C PHE A 264 18.28 -5.36 6.19
N SER A 265 18.35 -6.67 5.96
CA SER A 265 19.45 -7.50 6.43
C SER A 265 20.57 -7.44 5.41
N ALA A 266 21.42 -6.43 5.54
CA ALA A 266 22.81 -6.56 5.14
C ALA A 266 23.65 -6.59 6.43
N MET A 267 24.00 -7.80 6.88
CA MET A 267 25.17 -7.95 7.72
C MET A 267 26.38 -7.43 6.93
N SER A 268 27.06 -6.43 7.46
CA SER A 268 28.51 -6.29 7.33
C SER A 268 29.02 -5.27 8.36
N ARG A 269 29.50 -5.83 9.47
CA ARG A 269 30.26 -5.25 10.61
C ARG A 269 29.51 -4.37 11.60
#